data_AF-A0A821GU28-F1
#
_entry.id   AF-A0A821GU28-F1
#
_cell.length_a   1.000
_cell.length_b   1.000
_cell.length_c   1.000
_cell.angle_alpha   90.00
_cell.angle_beta   90.00
_cell.angle_gamma   90.00
#
_symmetry.space_group_name_H-M   'P 1'
#
loop_
_entity.id
_entity.type
_entity.pdbx_description
1 polymer ?
#
loop_
_entity_poly.entity_id
_entity_poly.type
_entity_poly.pdbx_seq_one_letter_code
_entity_poly.pdbx_strand_id
1 'polypeptide(L)'
;MSTTISSEIECPDNEEYNECGSACQENCTHTPTFCTLQCVPGCFCKKGFVRETDDKSKCVPRSQCSCPINEYFNECGSACPDTCAARFQSCTKQCVPSCVCKDGFIRLNNQTDSPCIPESECNNSLCYDLNAEYTECGSSCPQTCNDERNPIRKFRLCLAVCQSGCF
;
A
#
# COMPACT_ATOMS: atom_id res chain seq x y z
N MET A 1 -37.45 37.57 -22.53
CA MET A 1 -36.53 37.80 -21.39
C MET A 1 -36.14 36.43 -20.86
N SER A 2 -35.02 35.87 -21.33
CA SER A 2 -34.53 34.57 -20.87
C SER A 2 -33.91 34.73 -19.50
N THR A 3 -34.57 34.21 -18.47
CA THR A 3 -33.98 34.05 -17.14
C THR A 3 -33.08 32.83 -17.16
N THR A 4 -31.80 33.04 -17.45
CA THR A 4 -30.74 32.06 -17.13
C THR A 4 -30.52 32.09 -15.62
N ILE A 5 -31.15 31.16 -14.91
CA ILE A 5 -30.82 30.84 -13.52
C ILE A 5 -29.46 30.14 -13.57
N SER A 6 -28.40 30.91 -13.39
CA SER A 6 -27.08 30.38 -13.03
C SER A 6 -27.15 30.04 -11.56
N SER A 7 -27.57 28.81 -11.24
CA SER A 7 -27.31 28.25 -9.91
C SER A 7 -25.79 28.13 -9.79
N GLU A 8 -25.15 29.00 -9.02
CA GLU A 8 -23.79 28.73 -8.56
C GLU A 8 -23.82 27.38 -7.85
N ILE A 9 -23.12 26.39 -8.40
CA ILE A 9 -23.01 25.09 -7.78
C ILE A 9 -22.14 25.29 -6.54
N GLU A 10 -22.77 25.39 -5.37
CA GLU A 10 -22.07 25.53 -4.10
C GLU A 10 -21.49 24.18 -3.68
N CYS A 11 -20.16 24.10 -3.68
CA CYS A 11 -19.43 22.95 -3.13
C CYS A 11 -19.14 23.13 -1.64
N PRO A 12 -18.97 22.04 -0.88
CA PRO A 12 -18.56 22.10 0.52
C PRO A 12 -17.21 22.78 0.73
N ASP A 13 -16.88 23.08 1.99
CA ASP A 13 -15.58 23.64 2.36
C ASP A 13 -14.41 22.80 1.82
N ASN A 14 -13.39 23.50 1.32
CA ASN A 14 -12.19 22.92 0.69
C ASN A 14 -12.45 22.10 -0.60
N GLU A 15 -13.63 22.24 -1.20
CA GLU A 15 -13.97 21.66 -2.49
C GLU A 15 -14.15 22.73 -3.58
N GLU A 16 -13.93 22.35 -4.83
CA GLU A 16 -14.19 23.18 -6.01
C GLU A 16 -14.97 22.38 -7.05
N TYR A 17 -15.92 23.04 -7.71
CA TYR A 17 -16.68 22.41 -8.77
C TYR A 17 -15.81 22.26 -10.02
N ASN A 18 -15.84 21.06 -10.61
CA ASN A 18 -15.19 20.79 -11.88
C ASN A 18 -16.14 19.98 -12.77
N GLU A 19 -16.28 20.36 -14.03
CA GLU A 19 -17.06 19.62 -15.04
C GLU A 19 -16.38 18.32 -15.48
N CYS A 20 -15.06 18.21 -15.27
CA CYS A 20 -14.20 17.11 -15.71
C CYS A 20 -13.19 16.75 -14.59
N GLY A 21 -13.69 16.31 -13.44
CA GLY A 21 -12.84 15.83 -12.34
C GLY A 21 -12.54 14.33 -12.43
N SER A 22 -11.48 13.90 -11.74
CA SER A 22 -11.09 12.48 -11.64
C SER A 22 -12.16 11.69 -10.88
N ALA A 23 -12.59 10.55 -11.45
CA ALA A 23 -13.46 9.61 -10.75
C ALA A 23 -12.77 8.86 -9.59
N CYS A 24 -11.43 8.94 -9.47
CA CYS A 24 -10.69 8.38 -8.35
C CYS A 24 -10.01 9.53 -7.61
N GLN A 25 -10.65 10.02 -6.56
CA GLN A 25 -10.04 11.01 -5.69
C GLN A 25 -9.07 10.36 -4.71
N GLU A 26 -8.04 11.10 -4.35
CA GLU A 26 -7.12 10.69 -3.29
C GLU A 26 -7.80 10.87 -1.93
N ASN A 27 -7.53 9.94 -1.02
CA ASN A 27 -7.91 10.07 0.38
C ASN A 27 -6.66 10.01 1.28
N CYS A 28 -6.84 10.13 2.58
CA CYS A 28 -5.74 10.13 3.54
C CYS A 28 -4.92 8.82 3.59
N THR A 29 -5.54 7.67 3.29
CA THR A 29 -4.89 6.36 3.41
C THR A 29 -4.41 5.81 2.07
N HIS A 30 -4.96 6.30 0.97
CA HIS A 30 -4.80 5.73 -0.34
C HIS A 30 -4.76 6.81 -1.43
N THR A 31 -3.69 6.73 -2.21
CA THR A 31 -3.58 7.42 -3.49
C THR A 31 -3.77 6.39 -4.59
N PRO A 32 -4.86 6.44 -5.37
CA PRO A 32 -5.11 5.45 -6.40
C PRO A 32 -3.99 5.42 -7.44
N THR A 33 -3.22 4.32 -7.46
CA THR A 33 -2.12 4.09 -8.42
C THR A 33 -2.63 3.98 -9.86
N PHE A 34 -3.84 3.44 -10.02
CA PHE A 34 -4.51 3.29 -11.30
C PHE A 34 -5.87 3.97 -11.23
N CYS A 35 -6.06 5.01 -12.05
CA CYS A 35 -7.35 5.63 -12.27
C CYS A 35 -7.69 5.64 -13.75
N THR A 36 -8.97 5.48 -14.07
CA THR A 36 -9.43 5.66 -15.45
C THR A 36 -9.35 7.15 -15.82
N LEU A 37 -9.13 7.45 -17.11
CA LEU A 37 -9.20 8.82 -17.62
C LEU A 37 -10.66 9.32 -17.76
N GLN A 38 -11.59 8.68 -17.05
CA GLN A 38 -12.99 9.07 -17.09
C GLN A 38 -13.17 10.37 -16.30
N CYS A 39 -13.69 11.39 -16.99
CA CYS A 39 -14.11 12.62 -16.36
C CYS A 39 -15.53 12.49 -15.82
N VAL A 40 -15.74 13.00 -14.60
CA VAL A 40 -17.06 13.13 -13.98
C VAL A 40 -17.26 14.57 -13.49
N PRO A 41 -18.42 15.20 -13.74
CA PRO A 41 -18.73 16.51 -13.17
C PRO A 41 -19.11 16.38 -11.69
N GLY A 42 -18.63 17.30 -10.85
CA GLY A 42 -18.88 17.26 -9.40
C GLY A 42 -18.01 18.21 -8.59
N CYS A 43 -18.10 18.10 -7.27
CA CYS A 43 -17.23 18.81 -6.32
C CYS A 43 -16.02 17.94 -5.98
N PHE A 44 -14.82 18.51 -6.10
CA PHE A 44 -13.56 17.82 -5.87
C PHE A 44 -12.71 18.56 -4.85
N CYS A 45 -11.88 17.84 -4.07
CA CYS A 45 -10.97 18.49 -3.14
C CYS A 45 -10.03 19.44 -3.89
N LYS A 46 -9.89 20.66 -3.38
CA LYS A 46 -8.92 21.65 -3.89
C LYS A 46 -7.51 21.08 -3.81
N LYS A 47 -6.62 21.58 -4.66
CA LYS A 47 -5.20 21.17 -4.65
C LYS A 47 -4.59 21.25 -3.24
N GLY A 48 -3.98 20.15 -2.79
CA GLY A 48 -3.38 20.02 -1.45
C GLY A 48 -4.32 19.47 -0.37
N PHE A 49 -5.60 19.27 -0.70
CA PHE A 49 -6.58 18.61 0.14
C PHE A 49 -6.92 17.23 -0.41
N VAL A 50 -7.23 16.30 0.50
CA VAL A 50 -7.65 14.93 0.17
C VAL A 50 -8.88 14.57 0.97
N ARG A 51 -9.63 13.57 0.50
CA ARG A 51 -10.77 13.01 1.25
C ARG A 51 -10.26 12.40 2.56
N GLU A 52 -10.94 12.65 3.67
CA GLU A 52 -10.54 12.09 4.97
C GLU A 52 -10.60 10.54 4.99
N THR A 53 -11.64 9.96 4.40
CA THR A 53 -11.85 8.49 4.34
C THR A 53 -12.30 8.01 2.97
N ASP A 54 -13.45 8.48 2.50
CA ASP A 54 -14.10 8.05 1.26
C ASP A 54 -14.57 9.25 0.43
N ASP A 55 -15.10 9.00 -0.76
CA ASP A 55 -15.52 10.04 -1.72
C ASP A 55 -16.59 11.01 -1.18
N LYS A 56 -17.25 10.70 -0.06
CA LYS A 56 -18.26 11.55 0.60
C LYS A 56 -17.73 12.28 1.83
N SER A 57 -16.52 11.94 2.27
CA SER A 57 -15.89 12.57 3.44
C SER A 57 -15.42 13.99 3.12
N LYS A 58 -15.28 14.84 4.14
CA LYS A 58 -14.77 16.21 3.98
C LYS A 58 -13.35 16.20 3.42
N CYS A 59 -13.00 17.25 2.69
CA CYS A 59 -11.64 17.47 2.23
C CYS A 59 -10.82 18.12 3.35
N VAL A 60 -9.76 17.44 3.78
CA VAL A 60 -8.82 17.91 4.80
C VAL A 60 -7.45 18.19 4.17
N PRO A 61 -6.66 19.14 4.72
CA PRO A 61 -5.27 19.28 4.31
C PRO A 61 -4.56 17.95 4.49
N ARG A 62 -3.73 17.55 3.51
CA ARG A 62 -3.06 16.24 3.58
C ARG A 62 -2.18 16.08 4.83
N SER A 63 -1.65 17.18 5.37
CA SER A 63 -0.90 17.22 6.64
C SER A 63 -1.75 16.92 7.89
N GLN A 64 -3.08 17.03 7.79
CA GLN A 64 -4.03 16.72 8.87
C GLN A 64 -4.57 15.28 8.77
N CYS A 65 -4.12 14.50 7.79
CA CYS A 65 -4.44 13.09 7.72
C CYS A 65 -3.91 12.37 8.96
N SER A 66 -4.82 11.74 9.70
CA SER A 66 -4.44 10.87 10.80
C SER A 66 -3.97 9.55 10.23
N CYS A 67 -2.66 9.27 10.32
CA CYS A 67 -2.13 7.98 9.93
C CYS A 67 -2.52 6.89 10.94
N PRO A 68 -2.56 5.62 10.50
CA PRO A 68 -2.79 4.48 11.39
C PRO A 68 -1.76 4.39 12.52
N ILE A 69 -2.01 3.49 13.48
CA ILE A 69 -1.08 3.24 14.57
C ILE A 69 0.31 2.86 14.04
N ASN A 70 1.34 3.37 14.72
CA ASN A 70 2.76 3.18 14.34
C ASN A 70 3.16 3.80 12.99
N GLU A 71 2.36 4.73 12.47
CA GLU A 71 2.66 5.46 11.25
C GLU A 71 2.66 6.97 11.50
N TYR A 72 3.29 7.72 10.60
CA TYR A 72 3.23 9.17 10.55
C TYR A 72 3.13 9.65 9.10
N PHE A 73 2.53 10.81 8.90
CA PHE A 73 2.41 11.38 7.57
C PHE A 73 3.74 11.97 7.12
N ASN A 74 4.20 11.59 5.94
CA ASN A 74 5.40 12.14 5.32
C ASN A 74 5.07 12.67 3.92
N GLU A 75 5.36 13.94 3.66
CA GLU A 75 5.15 14.56 2.35
C GLU A 75 6.06 13.99 1.26
N CYS A 76 7.21 13.44 1.62
CA CYS A 76 8.12 12.73 0.73
C CYS A 76 8.38 11.31 1.26
N GLY A 77 7.33 10.49 1.29
CA GLY A 77 7.44 9.06 1.52
C GLY A 77 7.98 8.31 0.29
N SER A 78 8.31 7.04 0.49
CA SER A 78 8.75 6.14 -0.58
C SER A 78 7.56 5.68 -1.44
N ALA A 79 7.75 5.59 -2.75
CA ALA A 79 6.80 4.93 -3.67
C ALA A 79 6.76 3.39 -3.49
N CYS A 80 7.68 2.84 -2.71
CA CYS A 80 7.83 1.43 -2.40
C CYS A 80 8.20 1.27 -0.91
N PRO A 81 7.22 1.35 -0.01
CA PRO A 81 7.50 1.13 1.41
C PRO A 81 8.04 -0.29 1.63
N ASP A 82 9.04 -0.43 2.49
CA ASP A 82 9.53 -1.75 2.89
C ASP A 82 8.42 -2.54 3.57
N THR A 83 8.37 -3.84 3.28
CA THR A 83 7.45 -4.78 3.92
C THR A 83 8.21 -5.93 4.54
N CYS A 84 7.57 -6.71 5.42
CA CYS A 84 8.17 -7.94 5.91
C CYS A 84 8.67 -8.84 4.78
N ALA A 85 7.90 -8.95 3.67
CA ALA A 85 8.18 -9.83 2.54
C ALA A 85 9.25 -9.30 1.57
N ALA A 86 9.45 -7.98 1.55
CA ALA A 86 10.35 -7.36 0.61
C ALA A 86 10.98 -6.13 1.23
N ARG A 87 12.24 -6.31 1.66
CA ARG A 87 13.12 -5.26 2.15
C ARG A 87 14.11 -4.88 1.05
N PHE A 88 14.52 -3.61 1.02
CA PHE A 88 15.57 -3.13 0.12
C PHE A 88 15.24 -3.29 -1.37
N GLN A 89 13.99 -3.01 -1.75
CA GLN A 89 13.63 -2.95 -3.16
C GLN A 89 14.39 -1.82 -3.87
N SER A 90 14.85 -2.11 -5.09
CA SER A 90 15.38 -1.07 -5.97
C SER A 90 14.24 -0.15 -6.38
N CYS A 91 14.28 1.08 -5.89
CA CYS A 91 13.18 2.01 -6.06
C CYS A 91 13.60 3.34 -6.65
N THR A 92 12.64 3.97 -7.32
CA THR A 92 12.78 5.34 -7.77
C THR A 92 12.79 6.29 -6.57
N LYS A 93 13.56 7.38 -6.67
CA LYS A 93 13.61 8.43 -5.63
C LYS A 93 12.42 9.39 -5.69
N GLN A 94 11.27 8.90 -6.17
CA GLN A 94 10.07 9.72 -6.28
C GLN A 94 9.48 9.97 -4.90
N CYS A 95 9.25 11.24 -4.56
CA CYS A 95 8.49 11.61 -3.37
C CYS A 95 7.02 11.28 -3.58
N VAL A 96 6.45 10.43 -2.73
CA VAL A 96 5.02 10.16 -2.68
C VAL A 96 4.51 10.55 -1.30
N PRO A 97 3.63 11.57 -1.18
CA PRO A 97 3.02 11.91 0.09
C PRO A 97 2.19 10.75 0.63
N SER A 98 2.60 10.13 1.73
CA SER A 98 1.97 8.91 2.25
C SER A 98 2.19 8.75 3.77
N CYS A 99 1.42 7.84 4.38
CA CYS A 99 1.72 7.36 5.72
C CYS A 99 2.91 6.40 5.65
N VAL A 100 3.91 6.63 6.50
CA VAL A 100 5.15 5.85 6.59
C VAL A 100 5.25 5.24 7.98
N CYS A 101 5.70 3.99 8.07
CA CYS A 101 5.97 3.35 9.36
C CYS A 101 7.00 4.18 10.15
N LYS A 102 6.78 4.30 11.46
CA LYS A 102 7.76 4.88 12.38
C LYS A 102 9.00 3.99 12.46
N ASP A 103 10.12 4.57 12.90
CA ASP A 103 11.37 3.82 13.09
C ASP A 103 11.16 2.59 13.98
N GLY A 104 11.68 1.43 13.54
CA GLY A 104 11.50 0.14 14.22
C GLY A 104 10.20 -0.60 13.88
N PHE A 105 9.37 -0.03 13.01
CA PHE A 105 8.17 -0.66 12.47
C PHE A 105 8.27 -0.84 10.96
N ILE A 106 7.62 -1.87 10.46
CA ILE A 106 7.62 -2.23 9.03
C ILE A 106 6.22 -2.70 8.61
N ARG A 107 5.84 -2.43 7.35
CA ARG A 107 4.53 -2.86 6.85
C ARG A 107 4.49 -4.37 6.77
N LEU A 108 3.42 -4.98 7.28
CA LEU A 108 3.25 -6.42 7.21
C LEU A 108 3.28 -6.95 5.76
N ASN A 109 2.55 -6.32 4.84
CA ASN A 109 2.47 -6.70 3.44
C ASN A 109 2.07 -5.51 2.52
N ASN A 110 1.88 -5.77 1.22
CA ASN A 110 1.55 -4.75 0.20
C ASN A 110 0.05 -4.42 0.09
N GLN A 111 -0.80 -4.89 1.01
CA GLN A 111 -2.22 -4.53 0.99
C GLN A 111 -2.40 -3.07 1.42
N THR A 112 -3.43 -2.41 0.86
CA THR A 112 -3.73 -0.99 1.06
C THR A 112 -3.86 -0.60 2.55
N ASP A 113 -4.42 -1.49 3.37
CA ASP A 113 -4.63 -1.26 4.81
C ASP A 113 -3.66 -2.08 5.68
N SER A 114 -2.52 -2.50 5.12
CA SER A 114 -1.54 -3.30 5.87
C SER A 114 -0.98 -2.51 7.06
N PRO A 115 -1.07 -3.05 8.29
CA PRO A 115 -0.57 -2.37 9.47
C PRO A 115 0.97 -2.34 9.49
N CYS A 116 1.52 -1.34 10.18
CA CYS A 116 2.93 -1.32 10.59
C CYS A 116 3.09 -2.06 11.93
N ILE A 117 3.83 -3.16 11.90
CA ILE A 117 4.15 -4.00 13.05
C ILE A 117 5.62 -3.83 13.44
N PRO A 118 6.01 -4.12 14.69
CA PRO A 118 7.42 -4.14 15.08
C PRO A 118 8.24 -5.05 14.16
N GLU A 119 9.42 -4.61 13.74
CA GLU A 119 10.26 -5.39 12.80
C GLU A 119 10.58 -6.81 13.28
N SER A 120 10.68 -7.01 14.59
CA SER A 120 10.90 -8.32 15.22
C SER A 120 9.75 -9.31 14.98
N GLU A 121 8.54 -8.83 14.67
CA GLU A 121 7.36 -9.66 14.45
C GLU A 121 7.23 -10.15 13.00
N CYS A 122 8.11 -9.72 12.09
CA CYS A 122 8.08 -10.18 10.70
C CYS A 122 8.39 -11.66 10.55
N ASN A 123 9.25 -12.25 11.39
CA ASN A 123 9.65 -13.66 11.25
C ASN A 123 8.47 -14.64 11.42
N ASN A 124 7.43 -14.23 12.16
CA ASN A 124 6.22 -15.04 12.36
C ASN A 124 5.12 -14.75 11.33
N SER A 125 5.26 -13.71 10.51
CA SER A 125 4.18 -13.22 9.63
C SER A 125 4.51 -13.30 8.14
N LEU A 126 5.72 -13.75 7.81
CA LEU A 126 6.21 -13.95 6.45
C LEU A 126 5.70 -15.24 5.80
N CYS A 127 5.34 -16.21 6.63
CA CYS A 127 4.90 -17.52 6.20
C CYS A 127 3.41 -17.68 6.52
N TYR A 128 2.64 -18.11 5.51
CA TYR A 128 1.24 -18.44 5.70
C TYR A 128 1.05 -19.67 6.61
N ASP A 129 2.03 -20.58 6.58
CA ASP A 129 2.09 -21.71 7.49
C ASP A 129 2.76 -21.27 8.80
N LEU A 130 2.02 -21.39 9.91
CA LEU A 130 2.50 -21.07 11.27
C LEU A 130 3.66 -21.96 11.72
N ASN A 131 3.88 -23.10 11.06
CA ASN A 131 5.00 -24.00 11.34
C ASN A 131 6.19 -23.77 10.41
N ALA A 132 6.07 -22.85 9.45
CA ALA A 132 7.17 -22.53 8.54
C ALA A 132 7.94 -21.33 9.05
N GLU A 133 9.26 -21.42 8.98
CA GLU A 133 10.15 -20.34 9.38
C GLU A 133 10.67 -19.63 8.13
N TYR A 134 10.58 -18.31 8.10
CA TYR A 134 11.24 -17.54 7.05
C TYR A 134 12.74 -17.52 7.30
N THR A 135 13.51 -17.98 6.32
CA THR A 135 14.98 -17.93 6.37
C THR A 135 15.51 -17.20 5.15
N GLU A 136 16.52 -16.35 5.33
CA GLU A 136 17.20 -15.67 4.21
C GLU A 136 18.09 -16.62 3.39
N CYS A 137 18.54 -17.72 4.01
CA CYS A 137 19.29 -18.78 3.36
C CYS A 137 18.75 -20.15 3.80
N GLY A 138 17.70 -20.61 3.12
CA GLY A 138 17.22 -21.98 3.24
C GLY A 138 17.61 -22.84 2.04
N SER A 139 17.25 -24.12 2.12
CA SER A 139 17.51 -25.08 1.05
C SER A 139 16.75 -24.71 -0.21
N SER A 140 17.39 -24.69 -1.38
CA SER A 140 16.68 -24.54 -2.67
C SER A 140 15.73 -25.71 -2.99
N CYS A 141 15.70 -26.72 -2.13
CA CYS A 141 14.84 -27.89 -2.22
C CYS A 141 14.44 -28.33 -0.80
N PRO A 142 13.41 -27.70 -0.20
CA PRO A 142 12.81 -28.19 1.03
C PRO A 142 12.28 -29.62 0.85
N GLN A 143 12.44 -30.45 1.88
CA GLN A 143 11.88 -31.78 1.91
C GLN A 143 10.36 -31.70 2.08
N THR A 144 9.63 -32.49 1.30
CA THR A 144 8.17 -32.55 1.34
C THR A 144 7.71 -33.99 1.54
N CYS A 145 6.50 -34.18 2.09
CA CYS A 145 5.88 -35.51 2.23
C CYS A 145 5.65 -36.25 0.89
N ASN A 146 5.89 -35.60 -0.25
CA ASN A 146 5.84 -36.20 -1.59
C ASN A 146 7.17 -36.80 -2.03
N ASP A 147 8.29 -36.44 -1.40
CA ASP A 147 9.61 -36.93 -1.76
C ASP A 147 9.79 -38.41 -1.32
N GLU A 148 9.10 -38.85 -0.27
CA GLU A 148 9.09 -40.26 0.15
C GLU A 148 8.24 -41.18 -0.73
N ARG A 149 7.28 -40.61 -1.49
CA ARG A 149 6.31 -41.38 -2.30
C ARG A 149 6.71 -41.54 -3.76
N ASN A 150 7.78 -40.86 -4.21
CA ASN A 150 8.21 -40.88 -5.62
C ASN A 150 9.70 -41.24 -5.75
N PRO A 151 10.05 -42.45 -6.24
CA PRO A 151 11.44 -42.90 -6.36
C PRO A 151 12.29 -42.08 -7.35
N ILE A 152 11.69 -41.26 -8.22
CA ILE A 152 12.40 -40.35 -9.14
C ILE A 152 12.81 -39.05 -8.41
N ARG A 153 12.07 -38.62 -7.38
CA ARG A 153 12.43 -37.44 -6.56
C ARG A 153 13.51 -37.72 -5.52
N LYS A 154 13.83 -39.00 -5.28
CA LYS A 154 14.92 -39.42 -4.39
C LYS A 154 16.32 -38.95 -4.86
N PHE A 155 16.46 -38.61 -6.15
CA PHE A 155 17.69 -38.08 -6.75
C PHE A 155 17.57 -36.60 -7.15
N ARG A 156 16.79 -35.82 -6.40
CA ARG A 156 16.69 -34.38 -6.64
C ARG A 156 18.05 -33.74 -6.30
N LEU A 157 18.75 -33.25 -7.32
CA LEU A 157 19.98 -32.48 -7.11
C LEU A 157 19.60 -31.15 -6.47
N CYS A 158 19.86 -31.03 -5.17
CA CYS A 158 19.77 -29.77 -4.45
C CYS A 158 21.03 -28.97 -4.77
N LEU A 159 20.88 -27.84 -5.45
CA LEU A 159 21.99 -26.91 -5.61
C LEU A 159 22.30 -26.33 -4.22
N ALA A 160 23.58 -26.26 -3.86
CA ALA A 160 24.03 -25.62 -2.61
C ALA A 160 24.00 -24.09 -2.76
N VAL A 161 22.83 -23.56 -3.09
CA VAL A 161 22.57 -22.13 -3.25
C VAL A 161 21.56 -21.71 -2.18
N CYS A 162 21.84 -20.59 -1.51
CA CYS A 162 20.90 -20.01 -0.56
C CYS A 162 19.64 -19.55 -1.30
N GLN A 163 18.48 -19.99 -0.83
CA GLN A 163 17.20 -19.45 -1.28
C GLN A 163 16.46 -18.85 -0.08
N SER A 164 16.11 -17.57 -0.20
CA SER A 164 15.24 -16.91 0.77
C SER A 164 13.81 -17.40 0.62
N GLY A 165 13.16 -17.78 1.71
CA GLY A 165 11.79 -18.31 1.68
C GLY A 165 11.34 -18.90 3.01
N CYS A 166 10.13 -19.47 3.00
CA CYS A 166 9.53 -20.18 4.12
C CYS A 166 9.81 -21.68 4.01
N PHE A 167 10.31 -22.30 5.07
CA PHE A 167 10.74 -23.71 5.12
C PHE A 167 10.13 -24.47 6.28
#